data_AF-A0A7Y2PKB1-F1
#
_entry.id   AF-A0A7Y2PKB1-F1
#
_cell.length_a   1.000
_cell.length_b   1.000
_cell.length_c   1.000
_cell.angle_alpha   90.00
_cell.angle_beta   90.00
_cell.angle_gamma   90.00
#
_symmetry.space_group_name_H-M   'P 1'
#
loop_
_entity.id
_entity.type
_entity.pdbx_description
1 polymer ?
#
loop_
_entity_poly.entity_id
_entity_poly.type
_entity_poly.pdbx_seq_one_letter_code
_entity_poly.pdbx_strand_id
1 'polypeptide(L)'
;GFEQGQYSGQGSLTTHDSTYVGGFKQGRREGEGTLKEGGMSYRGEFKDDQFSGVGHLELEDGSQYQGQFAHGKPNGEGKRSDASGNEFSGQFVNGELEGNGVFNSADGDQYEGAFKHNQLNGKGRYENADGDVWIGEFKDGALTGKGELIGIDGSHYRGMFNEWRFNGPGHLSMADGSSYIGEFAADTYQGHGTLTLADGTVESGYWLNGQRVRDANGNLLPDPLELGLLNQGTLLKDALDAVPASTPDVELYSLVLAGDGKQSVFMREAEYVNNMLATRFGSHGQINLVNHRDHLLDQPMATRENLHRAA
;
A
#
# COMPACT_ATOMS: atom_id res chain seq x y z
N GLY A 1 16.17 -51.80 25.41
CA GLY A 1 16.46 -52.74 26.54
C GLY A 1 16.33 -51.99 27.85
N PHE A 2 16.58 -52.66 28.97
CA PHE A 2 16.70 -51.98 30.27
C PHE A 2 18.14 -52.04 30.75
N GLU A 3 18.66 -50.92 31.23
CA GLU A 3 19.96 -50.82 31.89
C GLU A 3 19.72 -50.21 33.27
N GLN A 4 20.14 -50.92 34.33
CA GLN A 4 19.90 -50.51 35.72
C GLN A 4 18.41 -50.26 36.05
N GLY A 5 17.49 -50.97 35.38
CA GLY A 5 16.05 -50.82 35.57
C GLY A 5 15.42 -49.64 34.83
N GLN A 6 16.18 -48.91 34.00
CA GLN A 6 15.70 -47.80 33.18
C GLN A 6 15.78 -48.14 31.69
N TYR A 7 14.92 -47.52 30.86
CA TYR A 7 14.97 -47.70 29.41
C TYR A 7 16.32 -47.23 28.85
N SER A 8 16.97 -48.08 28.06
CA SER A 8 18.25 -47.81 27.39
C SER A 8 18.28 -48.49 26.02
N GLY A 9 18.76 -47.77 25.00
CA GLY A 9 18.73 -48.19 23.59
C GLY A 9 17.39 -47.88 22.90
N GLN A 10 17.13 -48.53 21.77
CA GLN A 10 15.92 -48.28 20.97
C GLN A 10 14.66 -48.87 21.63
N GLY A 11 13.53 -48.17 21.52
CA GLY A 11 12.26 -48.59 22.09
C GLY A 11 11.06 -47.77 21.62
N SER A 12 9.87 -48.19 22.06
CA SER A 12 8.61 -47.47 21.88
C SER A 12 7.93 -47.29 23.24
N LEU A 13 7.42 -46.09 23.49
CA LEU A 13 6.64 -45.73 24.67
C LEU A 13 5.31 -45.13 24.19
N THR A 14 4.21 -45.79 24.52
CA THR A 14 2.86 -45.30 24.25
C THR A 14 2.13 -45.10 25.57
N THR A 15 1.64 -43.89 25.78
CA THR A 15 0.76 -43.51 26.89
C THR A 15 -0.64 -43.22 26.35
N HIS A 16 -1.55 -42.75 27.20
CA HIS A 16 -2.88 -42.32 26.73
C HIS A 16 -2.80 -41.12 25.78
N ASP A 17 -1.83 -40.23 26.01
CA ASP A 17 -1.77 -38.90 25.38
C ASP A 17 -0.55 -38.72 24.45
N SER A 18 0.38 -39.68 24.44
CA SER A 18 1.62 -39.58 23.66
C SER A 18 2.15 -40.91 23.14
N THR A 19 2.87 -40.85 22.03
CA THR A 19 3.65 -41.96 21.47
C THR A 19 5.04 -41.48 21.13
N TYR A 20 6.06 -42.17 21.63
CA TYR A 20 7.46 -41.97 21.27
C TYR A 20 8.06 -43.26 20.73
N VAL A 21 8.78 -43.18 19.61
CA VAL A 21 9.57 -44.27 19.05
C VAL A 21 10.98 -43.73 18.79
N GLY A 22 11.99 -44.29 19.46
CA GLY A 22 13.36 -43.80 19.32
C GLY A 22 14.32 -44.32 20.39
N GLY A 23 15.44 -43.61 20.53
CA GLY A 23 16.48 -43.93 21.50
C GLY A 23 16.16 -43.48 22.93
N PHE A 24 16.59 -44.27 23.90
CA PHE A 24 16.56 -43.94 25.32
C PHE A 24 17.94 -44.08 25.94
N LYS A 25 18.23 -43.24 26.94
CA LYS A 25 19.40 -43.34 27.81
C LYS A 25 18.99 -43.00 29.24
N GLN A 26 19.19 -43.95 30.16
CA GLN A 26 18.82 -43.79 31.57
C GLN A 26 17.36 -43.34 31.76
N GLY A 27 16.44 -43.92 30.98
CA GLY A 27 15.00 -43.65 31.06
C GLY A 27 14.54 -42.38 30.36
N ARG A 28 15.47 -41.60 29.77
CA ARG A 28 15.17 -40.34 29.06
C ARG A 28 15.32 -40.52 27.55
N ARG A 29 14.56 -39.77 26.75
CA ARG A 29 14.66 -39.75 25.29
C ARG A 29 16.03 -39.18 24.90
N GLU A 30 16.75 -39.89 24.04
CA GLU A 30 18.12 -39.58 23.66
C GLU A 30 18.41 -40.09 22.23
N GLY A 31 19.07 -39.27 21.41
CA GLY A 31 19.35 -39.57 20.01
C GLY A 31 18.11 -39.45 19.14
N GLU A 32 18.13 -40.06 17.96
CA GLU A 32 17.04 -39.97 16.99
C GLU A 32 15.74 -40.61 17.50
N GLY A 33 14.62 -39.93 17.25
CA GLY A 33 13.30 -40.44 17.57
C GLY A 33 12.15 -39.67 16.91
N THR A 34 10.94 -40.20 17.08
CA THR A 34 9.69 -39.56 16.69
C THR A 34 8.76 -39.50 17.89
N LEU A 35 8.30 -38.30 18.24
CA LEU A 35 7.31 -38.03 19.28
C LEU A 35 6.01 -37.55 18.65
N LYS A 36 4.88 -38.08 19.12
CA LYS A 36 3.54 -37.52 18.88
C LYS A 36 2.89 -37.28 20.24
N GLU A 37 2.50 -36.04 20.53
CA GLU A 37 1.94 -35.65 21.83
C GLU A 37 1.12 -34.36 21.67
N GLY A 38 -0.11 -34.33 22.18
CA GLY A 38 -0.93 -33.11 22.21
C GLY A 38 -1.08 -32.38 20.86
N GLY A 39 -1.31 -33.13 19.77
CA GLY A 39 -1.44 -32.57 18.41
C GLY A 39 -0.11 -32.22 17.72
N MET A 40 1.01 -32.26 18.45
CA MET A 40 2.35 -32.06 17.90
C MET A 40 2.95 -33.39 17.41
N SER A 41 3.68 -33.33 16.30
CA SER A 41 4.58 -34.40 15.83
C SER A 41 6.01 -33.84 15.69
N TYR A 42 6.98 -34.46 16.34
CA TYR A 42 8.40 -34.13 16.19
C TYR A 42 9.19 -35.33 15.72
N ARG A 43 10.07 -35.15 14.74
CA ARG A 43 11.06 -36.14 14.30
C ARG A 43 12.44 -35.51 14.28
N GLY A 44 13.38 -36.06 15.02
CA GLY A 44 14.76 -35.58 15.06
C GLY A 44 15.51 -36.05 16.30
N GLU A 45 16.59 -35.35 16.60
CA GLU A 45 17.45 -35.69 17.73
C GLU A 45 16.86 -35.25 19.08
N PHE A 46 17.01 -36.09 20.09
CA PHE A 46 16.68 -35.81 21.48
C PHE A 46 17.95 -35.80 22.32
N LYS A 47 17.96 -34.94 23.34
CA LYS A 47 18.96 -34.95 24.39
C LYS A 47 18.29 -34.66 25.72
N ASP A 48 18.44 -35.58 26.67
CA ASP A 48 17.85 -35.44 28.02
C ASP A 48 16.35 -35.03 27.96
N ASP A 49 15.54 -35.73 27.16
CA ASP A 49 14.11 -35.47 26.92
C ASP A 49 13.73 -34.22 26.12
N GLN A 50 14.70 -33.42 25.67
CA GLN A 50 14.47 -32.18 24.91
C GLN A 50 14.81 -32.38 23.43
N PHE A 51 14.08 -31.67 22.55
CA PHE A 51 14.47 -31.56 21.14
C PHE A 51 15.85 -30.90 21.05
N SER A 52 16.71 -31.48 20.22
CA SER A 52 18.10 -31.09 20.04
C SER A 52 18.50 -31.35 18.60
N GLY A 53 19.64 -30.81 18.16
CA GLY A 53 20.22 -31.14 16.85
C GLY A 53 19.27 -30.83 15.71
N VAL A 54 19.30 -31.61 14.63
CA VAL A 54 18.41 -31.39 13.48
C VAL A 54 17.07 -32.09 13.72
N GLY A 55 15.97 -31.40 13.43
CA GLY A 55 14.64 -31.98 13.53
C GLY A 55 13.57 -31.30 12.71
N HIS A 56 12.42 -31.95 12.64
CA HIS A 56 11.18 -31.50 12.03
C HIS A 56 10.08 -31.49 13.09
N LEU A 57 9.44 -30.35 13.29
CA LEU A 57 8.32 -30.15 14.20
C LEU A 57 7.09 -29.77 13.36
N GLU A 58 5.99 -30.45 13.57
CA GLU A 58 4.68 -30.16 12.97
C GLU A 58 3.66 -30.00 14.10
N LEU A 59 2.82 -28.96 14.01
CA LEU A 59 1.75 -28.64 14.95
C LEU A 59 0.38 -28.97 14.34
N GLU A 60 -0.63 -29.08 15.19
CA GLU A 60 -1.99 -29.45 14.78
C GLU A 60 -2.62 -28.45 13.80
N ASP A 61 -2.22 -27.17 13.86
CA ASP A 61 -2.69 -26.12 12.96
C ASP A 61 -2.00 -26.14 11.58
N GLY A 62 -1.06 -27.08 11.35
CA GLY A 62 -0.25 -27.18 10.13
C GLY A 62 1.01 -26.33 10.15
N SER A 63 1.24 -25.52 11.20
CA SER A 63 2.51 -24.82 11.38
C SER A 63 3.64 -25.83 11.55
N GLN A 64 4.80 -25.56 10.95
CA GLN A 64 5.94 -26.47 11.02
C GLN A 64 7.26 -25.71 11.17
N TYR A 65 8.26 -26.40 11.70
CA TYR A 65 9.65 -25.95 11.71
C TYR A 65 10.58 -27.10 11.33
N GLN A 66 11.50 -26.83 10.41
CA GLN A 66 12.58 -27.72 10.00
C GLN A 66 13.91 -27.02 10.24
N GLY A 67 14.76 -27.57 11.09
CA GLY A 67 16.06 -26.94 11.34
C GLY A 67 16.73 -27.43 12.60
N GLN A 68 17.64 -26.61 13.11
CA GLN A 68 18.36 -26.88 14.35
C GLN A 68 17.50 -26.58 15.58
N PHE A 69 17.65 -27.40 16.61
CA PHE A 69 17.04 -27.28 17.92
C PHE A 69 18.11 -27.27 19.01
N ALA A 70 17.88 -26.44 20.03
CA ALA A 70 18.60 -26.51 21.28
C ALA A 70 17.64 -26.24 22.43
N HIS A 71 17.76 -27.02 23.50
CA HIS A 71 16.91 -26.90 24.69
C HIS A 71 15.41 -26.93 24.40
N GLY A 72 14.98 -27.79 23.47
CA GLY A 72 13.57 -27.94 23.09
C GLY A 72 13.03 -26.85 22.17
N LYS A 73 13.86 -25.91 21.71
CA LYS A 73 13.43 -24.76 20.87
C LYS A 73 14.20 -24.68 19.57
N PRO A 74 13.62 -24.12 18.50
CA PRO A 74 14.35 -23.69 17.32
C PRO A 74 15.57 -22.83 17.69
N ASN A 75 16.76 -23.26 17.28
CA ASN A 75 18.01 -22.57 17.61
C ASN A 75 19.09 -22.93 16.58
N GLY A 76 19.55 -21.95 15.80
CA GLY A 76 20.38 -22.13 14.62
C GLY A 76 19.61 -21.96 13.32
N GLU A 77 20.18 -22.41 12.20
CA GLU A 77 19.56 -22.31 10.88
C GLU A 77 18.29 -23.18 10.78
N GLY A 78 17.24 -22.64 10.18
CA GLY A 78 15.99 -23.37 9.96
C GLY A 78 15.02 -22.68 9.01
N LYS A 79 13.89 -23.35 8.77
CA LYS A 79 12.72 -22.86 8.05
C LYS A 79 11.48 -23.10 8.90
N ARG A 80 10.67 -22.07 9.11
CA ARG A 80 9.36 -22.12 9.78
C ARG A 80 8.28 -21.81 8.75
N SER A 81 7.16 -22.51 8.77
CA SER A 81 5.92 -22.01 8.15
C SER A 81 4.79 -21.98 9.16
N ASP A 82 3.89 -21.01 9.03
CA ASP A 82 2.70 -20.90 9.87
C ASP A 82 1.47 -21.53 9.19
N ALA A 83 0.37 -21.63 9.94
CA ALA A 83 -0.91 -22.16 9.46
C ALA A 83 -1.53 -21.36 8.30
N SER A 84 -1.08 -20.12 8.07
CA SER A 84 -1.54 -19.28 6.95
C SER A 84 -0.74 -19.52 5.67
N GLY A 85 0.32 -20.33 5.73
CA GLY A 85 1.20 -20.61 4.59
C GLY A 85 2.36 -19.64 4.43
N ASN A 86 2.57 -18.72 5.39
CA ASN A 86 3.75 -17.87 5.37
C ASN A 86 4.99 -18.66 5.73
N GLU A 87 6.11 -18.39 5.07
CA GLU A 87 7.38 -19.07 5.27
C GLU A 87 8.46 -18.10 5.75
N PHE A 88 9.26 -18.55 6.71
CA PHE A 88 10.38 -17.82 7.27
C PHE A 88 11.62 -18.72 7.25
N SER A 89 12.77 -18.21 6.84
CA SER A 89 14.03 -18.95 6.92
C SER A 89 15.18 -18.06 7.39
N GLY A 90 16.17 -18.66 8.04
CA GLY A 90 17.34 -17.98 8.55
C GLY A 90 17.74 -18.47 9.93
N GLN A 91 18.39 -17.60 10.69
CA GLN A 91 18.91 -17.91 12.01
C GLN A 91 17.85 -17.74 13.10
N PHE A 92 17.59 -18.81 13.85
CA PHE A 92 16.69 -18.79 15.00
C PHE A 92 17.48 -18.74 16.31
N VAL A 93 17.05 -17.91 17.25
CA VAL A 93 17.60 -17.86 18.61
C VAL A 93 16.43 -18.02 19.58
N ASN A 94 16.42 -19.14 20.31
CA ASN A 94 15.38 -19.47 21.29
C ASN A 94 13.93 -19.43 20.74
N GLY A 95 13.73 -19.80 19.48
CA GLY A 95 12.41 -19.81 18.82
C GLY A 95 12.11 -18.58 17.96
N GLU A 96 12.93 -17.54 18.04
CA GLU A 96 12.71 -16.28 17.32
C GLU A 96 13.67 -16.14 16.15
N LEU A 97 13.18 -15.71 14.98
CA LEU A 97 14.02 -15.37 13.85
C LEU A 97 14.79 -14.07 14.14
N GLU A 98 16.11 -14.13 14.01
CA GLU A 98 17.06 -13.08 14.36
C GLU A 98 18.15 -12.98 13.28
N GLY A 99 18.67 -11.77 13.04
CA GLY A 99 19.71 -11.57 12.04
C GLY A 99 19.17 -11.73 10.62
N ASN A 100 19.98 -12.18 9.67
CA ASN A 100 19.55 -12.26 8.27
C ASN A 100 18.60 -13.44 8.04
N GLY A 101 17.56 -13.21 7.25
CA GLY A 101 16.61 -14.24 6.88
C GLY A 101 15.82 -13.87 5.62
N VAL A 102 14.91 -14.76 5.27
CA VAL A 102 13.94 -14.58 4.19
C VAL A 102 12.54 -14.82 4.74
N PHE A 103 11.60 -13.99 4.32
CA PHE A 103 10.17 -14.18 4.52
C PHE A 103 9.48 -14.25 3.17
N ASN A 104 8.59 -15.23 2.99
CA ASN A 104 7.67 -15.30 1.87
C ASN A 104 6.26 -15.38 2.44
N SER A 105 5.37 -14.46 2.06
CA SER A 105 3.96 -14.54 2.44
C SER A 105 3.23 -15.54 1.55
N ALA A 106 2.13 -16.08 2.05
CA ALA A 106 1.24 -16.90 1.24
C ALA A 106 0.64 -16.13 0.05
N ASP A 107 0.53 -14.81 0.17
CA ASP A 107 -0.04 -13.91 -0.82
C ASP A 107 0.98 -13.48 -1.91
N GLY A 108 2.25 -13.84 -1.76
CA GLY A 108 3.31 -13.63 -2.76
C GLY A 108 4.32 -12.53 -2.43
N ASP A 109 4.17 -11.86 -1.29
CA ASP A 109 5.15 -10.87 -0.83
C ASP A 109 6.44 -11.57 -0.38
N GLN A 110 7.59 -10.94 -0.63
CA GLN A 110 8.90 -11.46 -0.29
C GLN A 110 9.71 -10.41 0.46
N TYR A 111 10.43 -10.83 1.49
CA TYR A 111 11.41 -9.99 2.16
C TYR A 111 12.71 -10.74 2.36
N GLU A 112 13.82 -10.11 1.99
CA GLU A 112 15.17 -10.57 2.28
C GLU A 112 15.91 -9.48 3.05
N GLY A 113 16.37 -9.78 4.26
CA GLY A 113 17.03 -8.78 5.08
C GLY A 113 17.18 -9.21 6.53
N ALA A 114 17.47 -8.22 7.38
CA ALA A 114 17.64 -8.45 8.80
C ALA A 114 16.29 -8.53 9.53
N PHE A 115 16.27 -9.34 10.58
CA PHE A 115 15.16 -9.62 11.47
C PHE A 115 15.60 -9.42 12.92
N LYS A 116 14.62 -9.05 13.75
CA LYS A 116 14.74 -9.00 15.20
C LYS A 116 13.41 -9.37 15.84
N HIS A 117 13.39 -10.31 16.77
CA HIS A 117 12.16 -10.81 17.41
C HIS A 117 11.06 -11.19 16.40
N ASN A 118 11.43 -11.88 15.30
CA ASN A 118 10.55 -12.24 14.17
C ASN A 118 10.03 -11.07 13.31
N GLN A 119 10.49 -9.84 13.52
CA GLN A 119 10.06 -8.67 12.74
C GLN A 119 11.18 -8.19 11.80
N LEU A 120 10.80 -7.65 10.64
CA LEU A 120 11.72 -6.99 9.72
C LEU A 120 12.43 -5.84 10.46
N ASN A 121 13.76 -5.86 10.52
CA ASN A 121 14.53 -4.91 11.30
C ASN A 121 15.94 -4.74 10.75
N GLY A 122 16.37 -3.50 10.50
CA GLY A 122 17.62 -3.19 9.80
C GLY A 122 17.44 -3.20 8.30
N LYS A 123 18.53 -3.39 7.55
CA LYS A 123 18.49 -3.33 6.09
C LYS A 123 17.78 -4.52 5.48
N GLY A 124 16.97 -4.27 4.46
CA GLY A 124 16.30 -5.32 3.68
C GLY A 124 15.78 -4.87 2.33
N ARG A 125 15.28 -5.84 1.58
CA ARG A 125 14.55 -5.70 0.33
C ARG A 125 13.19 -6.37 0.51
N TYR A 126 12.12 -5.60 0.35
CA TYR A 126 10.74 -6.09 0.31
C TYR A 126 10.23 -6.02 -1.13
N GLU A 127 9.56 -7.04 -1.60
CA GLU A 127 8.87 -7.10 -2.89
C GLU A 127 7.42 -7.51 -2.62
N ASN A 128 6.44 -6.74 -3.08
CA ASN A 128 5.05 -7.16 -2.95
C ASN A 128 4.67 -8.14 -4.08
N ALA A 129 3.49 -8.75 -3.96
CA ALA A 129 2.94 -9.65 -4.97
C ALA A 129 2.76 -8.98 -6.36
N ASP A 130 2.61 -7.66 -6.42
CA ASP A 130 2.47 -6.89 -7.67
C ASP A 130 3.82 -6.62 -8.37
N GLY A 131 4.96 -6.87 -7.70
CA GLY A 131 6.31 -6.70 -8.23
C GLY A 131 6.97 -5.34 -7.92
N ASP A 132 6.34 -4.51 -7.09
CA ASP A 132 6.96 -3.30 -6.55
C ASP A 132 8.02 -3.67 -5.51
N VAL A 133 9.15 -2.97 -5.51
CA VAL A 133 10.31 -3.31 -4.68
C VAL A 133 10.71 -2.13 -3.80
N TRP A 134 10.72 -2.34 -2.49
CA TRP A 134 11.24 -1.41 -1.49
C TRP A 134 12.59 -1.87 -0.95
N ILE A 135 13.55 -0.96 -0.87
CA ILE A 135 14.89 -1.22 -0.34
C ILE A 135 15.22 -0.14 0.69
N GLY A 136 15.59 -0.52 1.91
CA GLY A 136 15.93 0.48 2.91
C GLY A 136 16.12 -0.08 4.31
N GLU A 137 16.02 0.80 5.30
CA GLU A 137 16.04 0.45 6.71
C GLU A 137 14.63 0.15 7.20
N PHE A 138 14.46 -1.01 7.83
CA PHE A 138 13.22 -1.44 8.46
C PHE A 138 13.34 -1.33 9.97
N LYS A 139 12.25 -0.96 10.63
CA LYS A 139 12.17 -0.94 12.08
C LYS A 139 10.79 -1.43 12.48
N ASP A 140 10.78 -2.45 13.32
CA ASP A 140 9.58 -3.05 13.90
C ASP A 140 8.53 -3.41 12.82
N GLY A 141 9.00 -3.92 11.67
CA GLY A 141 8.16 -4.32 10.54
C GLY A 141 7.88 -3.22 9.51
N ALA A 142 8.27 -1.96 9.76
CA ALA A 142 7.98 -0.85 8.85
C ALA A 142 9.23 -0.27 8.18
N LEU A 143 9.12 0.08 6.90
CA LEU A 143 10.15 0.83 6.19
C LEU A 143 10.21 2.27 6.73
N THR A 144 11.39 2.69 7.17
CA THR A 144 11.61 4.01 7.78
C THR A 144 13.01 4.55 7.49
N GLY A 145 13.17 5.87 7.48
CA GLY A 145 14.46 6.49 7.16
C GLY A 145 14.76 6.45 5.66
N LYS A 146 16.02 6.28 5.27
CA LYS A 146 16.40 6.32 3.85
C LYS A 146 16.03 5.01 3.15
N GLY A 147 15.46 5.12 1.97
CA GLY A 147 15.17 3.96 1.12
C GLY A 147 14.90 4.34 -0.32
N GLU A 148 14.54 3.31 -1.09
CA GLU A 148 14.12 3.39 -2.48
C GLU A 148 12.83 2.57 -2.68
N LEU A 149 11.94 3.03 -3.56
CA LEU A 149 10.84 2.25 -4.12
C LEU A 149 11.04 2.19 -5.63
N ILE A 150 11.13 0.99 -6.19
CA ILE A 150 11.14 0.73 -7.63
C ILE A 150 9.78 0.12 -7.98
N GLY A 151 8.94 0.88 -8.65
CA GLY A 151 7.62 0.43 -9.08
C GLY A 151 7.70 -0.48 -10.30
N ILE A 152 6.79 -1.45 -10.40
CA ILE A 152 6.67 -2.33 -11.57
C ILE A 152 6.35 -1.55 -12.85
N ASP A 153 5.72 -0.38 -12.71
CA ASP A 153 5.42 0.56 -13.79
C ASP A 153 6.66 1.32 -14.30
N GLY A 154 7.82 1.16 -13.66
CA GLY A 154 9.07 1.85 -13.96
C GLY A 154 9.26 3.15 -13.18
N SER A 155 8.32 3.53 -12.30
CA SER A 155 8.53 4.62 -11.36
C SER A 155 9.65 4.29 -10.36
N HIS A 156 10.34 5.32 -9.88
CA HIS A 156 11.44 5.15 -8.95
C HIS A 156 11.52 6.31 -7.97
N TYR A 157 11.31 6.01 -6.69
CA TYR A 157 11.54 6.95 -5.61
C TYR A 157 12.84 6.65 -4.88
N ARG A 158 13.61 7.68 -4.56
CA ARG A 158 14.74 7.65 -3.63
C ARG A 158 14.61 8.79 -2.62
N GLY A 159 14.48 8.48 -1.35
CA GLY A 159 14.28 9.53 -0.35
C GLY A 159 14.06 8.99 1.05
N MET A 160 13.41 9.79 1.89
CA MET A 160 13.02 9.33 3.22
C MET A 160 11.64 8.66 3.19
N PHE A 161 11.48 7.69 4.08
CA PHE A 161 10.26 6.96 4.36
C PHE A 161 9.88 7.12 5.83
N ASN A 162 8.59 7.10 6.11
CA ASN A 162 8.06 6.98 7.46
C ASN A 162 6.80 6.11 7.40
N GLU A 163 6.85 4.93 8.03
CA GLU A 163 5.75 3.95 8.00
C GLU A 163 5.31 3.66 6.56
N TRP A 164 6.26 3.20 5.71
CA TRP A 164 6.06 2.86 4.30
C TRP A 164 5.77 4.02 3.34
N ARG A 165 5.53 5.22 3.86
CA ARG A 165 5.16 6.38 3.04
C ARG A 165 6.32 7.30 2.76
N PHE A 166 6.32 7.94 1.59
CA PHE A 166 7.31 8.98 1.29
C PHE A 166 7.18 10.13 2.30
N ASN A 167 8.31 10.56 2.82
CA ASN A 167 8.39 11.62 3.79
C ASN A 167 9.69 12.40 3.57
N GLY A 168 9.75 13.65 4.03
CA GLY A 168 10.97 14.45 3.99
C GLY A 168 11.54 14.61 2.56
N PRO A 169 12.84 14.87 2.41
CA PRO A 169 13.45 15.07 1.10
C PRO A 169 13.50 13.76 0.29
N GLY A 170 13.20 13.87 -1.01
CA GLY A 170 13.25 12.75 -1.94
C GLY A 170 13.32 13.18 -3.42
N HIS A 171 13.53 12.18 -4.26
CA HIS A 171 13.50 12.27 -5.72
C HIS A 171 12.60 11.16 -6.24
N LEU A 172 11.51 11.53 -6.93
CA LEU A 172 10.58 10.62 -7.60
C LEU A 172 10.73 10.77 -9.11
N SER A 173 11.07 9.69 -9.81
CA SER A 173 10.93 9.56 -11.26
C SER A 173 9.64 8.80 -11.55
N MET A 174 8.80 9.29 -12.45
CA MET A 174 7.55 8.65 -12.85
C MET A 174 7.72 7.85 -14.13
N ALA A 175 6.79 6.92 -14.37
CA ALA A 175 6.77 6.09 -15.58
C ALA A 175 6.59 6.91 -16.87
N ASP A 176 5.94 8.07 -16.82
CA ASP A 176 5.76 8.96 -17.97
C ASP A 176 7.02 9.77 -18.35
N GLY A 177 8.10 9.65 -17.56
CA GLY A 177 9.35 10.38 -17.74
C GLY A 177 9.43 11.71 -16.97
N SER A 178 8.35 12.12 -16.29
CA SER A 178 8.41 13.25 -15.37
C SER A 178 9.18 12.91 -14.09
N SER A 179 9.70 13.93 -13.40
CA SER A 179 10.43 13.76 -12.14
C SER A 179 10.19 14.89 -11.17
N TYR A 180 10.14 14.58 -9.88
CA TYR A 180 10.01 15.55 -8.80
C TYR A 180 11.17 15.42 -7.82
N ILE A 181 11.83 16.55 -7.53
CA ILE A 181 12.84 16.66 -6.49
C ILE A 181 12.35 17.69 -5.48
N GLY A 182 12.15 17.29 -4.23
CA GLY A 182 11.61 18.17 -3.20
C GLY A 182 11.31 17.44 -1.89
N GLU A 183 10.44 18.03 -1.08
CA GLU A 183 9.96 17.39 0.15
C GLU A 183 8.65 16.63 -0.08
N PHE A 184 8.44 15.61 0.73
CA PHE A 184 7.26 14.75 0.71
C PHE A 184 6.64 14.69 2.10
N ALA A 185 5.32 14.55 2.14
CA ALA A 185 4.59 14.24 3.35
C ALA A 185 3.46 13.27 3.03
N ALA A 186 3.59 12.04 3.54
CA ALA A 186 2.62 10.97 3.33
C ALA A 186 2.28 10.80 1.84
N ASP A 187 3.32 10.53 1.04
CA ASP A 187 3.23 10.24 -0.41
C ASP A 187 2.89 11.45 -1.30
N THR A 188 2.64 12.62 -0.71
CA THR A 188 2.33 13.85 -1.46
C THR A 188 3.49 14.84 -1.48
N TYR A 189 3.61 15.60 -2.56
CA TYR A 189 4.57 16.72 -2.63
C TYR A 189 4.24 17.77 -1.59
N GLN A 190 5.27 18.22 -0.90
CA GLN A 190 5.17 19.16 0.20
C GLN A 190 6.36 20.12 0.17
N GLY A 191 6.22 21.31 0.74
CA GLY A 191 7.34 22.22 0.93
C GLY A 191 7.95 22.69 -0.40
N HIS A 192 9.26 22.93 -0.41
CA HIS A 192 9.94 23.34 -1.64
C HIS A 192 10.25 22.15 -2.54
N GLY A 193 9.98 22.30 -3.84
CA GLY A 193 10.31 21.28 -4.82
C GLY A 193 10.19 21.73 -6.26
N THR A 194 10.74 20.91 -7.14
CA THR A 194 10.76 21.11 -8.60
C THR A 194 10.23 19.87 -9.28
N LEU A 195 9.12 20.03 -10.00
CA LEU A 195 8.59 19.03 -10.93
C LEU A 195 9.13 19.35 -12.34
N THR A 196 9.72 18.37 -13.01
CA THR A 196 10.11 18.43 -14.42
C THR A 196 9.21 17.47 -15.17
N LEU A 197 8.35 17.97 -16.06
CA LEU A 197 7.45 17.17 -16.86
C LEU A 197 8.20 16.46 -18.00
N ALA A 198 7.58 15.44 -18.59
CA ALA A 198 8.16 14.65 -19.67
C ALA A 198 8.53 15.47 -20.93
N ASP A 199 7.83 16.60 -21.15
CA ASP A 199 8.12 17.55 -22.24
C ASP A 199 9.29 18.51 -21.94
N GLY A 200 9.87 18.41 -20.73
CA GLY A 200 10.94 19.28 -20.25
C GLY A 200 10.47 20.56 -19.55
N THR A 201 9.16 20.78 -19.42
CA THR A 201 8.61 21.91 -18.65
C THR A 201 9.00 21.77 -17.18
N VAL A 202 9.53 22.85 -16.60
CA VAL A 202 10.00 22.88 -15.21
C VAL A 202 9.08 23.75 -14.36
N GLU A 203 8.59 23.16 -13.27
CA GLU A 203 7.68 23.74 -12.30
C GLU A 203 8.29 23.74 -10.91
N SER A 204 9.01 24.80 -10.57
CA SER A 204 9.59 25.00 -9.24
C SER A 204 8.70 25.89 -8.37
N GLY A 205 8.64 25.60 -7.08
CA GLY A 205 7.81 26.38 -6.16
C GLY A 205 7.64 25.79 -4.77
N TYR A 206 6.58 26.25 -4.10
CA TYR A 206 6.12 25.67 -2.83
C TYR A 206 4.88 24.82 -3.06
N TRP A 207 4.89 23.60 -2.54
CA TRP A 207 3.88 22.57 -2.69
C TRP A 207 3.15 22.34 -1.36
N LEU A 208 1.85 22.13 -1.43
CA LEU A 208 1.01 21.79 -0.29
C LEU A 208 0.03 20.69 -0.72
N ASN A 209 0.13 19.51 -0.09
CA ASN A 209 -0.71 18.35 -0.41
C ASN A 209 -0.74 18.00 -1.91
N GLY A 210 0.43 18.02 -2.57
CA GLY A 210 0.55 17.72 -4.00
C GLY A 210 0.23 18.88 -4.94
N GLN A 211 -0.23 20.03 -4.46
CA GLN A 211 -0.55 21.20 -5.29
C GLN A 211 0.51 22.28 -5.18
N ARG A 212 0.97 22.83 -6.30
CA ARG A 212 1.91 23.96 -6.34
C ARG A 212 1.16 25.25 -6.01
N VAL A 213 1.36 25.79 -4.81
CA VAL A 213 0.67 27.00 -4.30
C VAL A 213 1.48 28.28 -4.49
N ARG A 214 2.80 28.17 -4.68
CA ARG A 214 3.67 29.33 -4.99
C ARG A 214 4.62 29.00 -6.12
N ASP A 215 4.96 30.00 -6.93
CA ASP A 215 5.99 29.88 -7.96
C ASP A 215 7.42 29.89 -7.35
N ALA A 216 8.43 29.78 -8.21
CA ALA A 216 9.84 29.80 -7.81
C ALA A 216 10.29 31.11 -7.12
N ASN A 217 9.58 32.21 -7.36
CA ASN A 217 9.85 33.52 -6.74
C ASN A 217 9.09 33.69 -5.42
N GLY A 218 8.28 32.71 -5.01
CA GLY A 218 7.44 32.77 -3.82
C GLY A 218 6.12 33.52 -4.03
N ASN A 219 5.77 33.92 -5.24
CA ASN A 219 4.49 34.53 -5.53
C ASN A 219 3.39 33.48 -5.40
N LEU A 220 2.27 33.86 -4.79
CA LEU A 220 1.10 32.98 -4.70
C LEU A 220 0.58 32.70 -6.11
N LEU A 221 0.43 31.42 -6.44
CA LEU A 221 -0.24 31.02 -7.66
C LEU A 221 -1.74 31.14 -7.45
N PRO A 222 -2.50 31.61 -8.45
CA PRO A 222 -3.95 31.69 -8.33
C PRO A 222 -4.53 30.30 -8.05
N ASP A 223 -5.33 30.17 -6.99
CA ASP A 223 -6.07 28.94 -6.73
C ASP A 223 -7.12 28.77 -7.84
N PRO A 224 -7.14 27.65 -8.59
CA PRO A 224 -8.16 27.40 -9.61
C PRO A 224 -9.59 27.51 -9.07
N LEU A 225 -9.82 27.19 -7.79
CA LEU A 225 -11.09 27.41 -7.12
C LEU A 225 -11.38 28.91 -6.95
N GLU A 226 -10.39 29.69 -6.51
CA GLU A 226 -10.53 31.14 -6.35
C GLU A 226 -10.77 31.84 -7.70
N LEU A 227 -9.97 31.53 -8.72
CA LEU A 227 -10.19 32.03 -10.09
C LEU A 227 -11.54 31.61 -10.63
N GLY A 228 -11.91 30.34 -10.45
CA GLY A 228 -13.19 29.80 -10.87
C GLY A 228 -14.35 30.56 -10.23
N LEU A 229 -14.29 30.82 -8.93
CA LEU A 229 -15.28 31.60 -8.19
C LEU A 229 -15.34 33.07 -8.63
N LEU A 230 -14.19 33.72 -8.80
CA LEU A 230 -14.12 35.14 -9.19
C LEU A 230 -14.64 35.37 -10.61
N ASN A 231 -14.40 34.43 -11.52
CA ASN A 231 -14.80 34.54 -12.93
C ASN A 231 -16.25 34.12 -13.21
N GLN A 232 -17.00 33.63 -12.21
CA GLN A 232 -18.39 33.19 -12.39
C GLN A 232 -19.30 34.24 -13.01
N GLY A 233 -19.12 35.51 -12.66
CA GLY A 233 -19.90 36.60 -13.24
C GLY A 233 -19.67 36.77 -14.74
N THR A 234 -18.42 36.62 -15.21
CA THR A 234 -18.05 36.71 -16.62
C THR A 234 -18.54 35.47 -17.37
N LEU A 235 -18.31 34.27 -16.84
CA LEU A 235 -18.77 33.01 -17.45
C LEU A 235 -20.30 32.98 -17.61
N LEU A 236 -21.04 33.47 -16.61
CA LEU A 236 -22.49 33.57 -16.72
C LEU A 236 -22.91 34.61 -17.75
N LYS A 237 -22.24 35.76 -17.80
CA LYS A 237 -22.51 36.79 -18.80
C LYS A 237 -22.27 36.27 -20.22
N ASP A 238 -21.16 35.59 -20.46
CA ASP A 238 -20.85 35.01 -21.76
C ASP A 238 -21.89 33.94 -22.17
N ALA A 239 -22.32 33.10 -21.22
CA ALA A 239 -23.38 32.12 -21.44
C ALA A 239 -24.74 32.78 -21.76
N LEU A 240 -25.08 33.90 -21.11
CA LEU A 240 -26.29 34.67 -21.39
C LEU A 240 -26.22 35.39 -22.73
N ASP A 241 -25.07 36.01 -23.05
CA ASP A 241 -24.86 36.72 -24.31
C ASP A 241 -24.86 35.77 -25.52
N ALA A 242 -24.57 34.48 -25.31
CA ALA A 242 -24.67 33.42 -26.32
C ALA A 242 -26.11 32.97 -26.61
N VAL A 243 -27.10 33.35 -25.79
CA VAL A 243 -28.51 33.03 -26.01
C VAL A 243 -29.07 33.91 -27.12
N PRO A 244 -29.64 33.33 -28.21
CA PRO A 244 -30.22 34.13 -29.28
C PRO A 244 -31.34 35.04 -28.79
N ALA A 245 -31.35 36.28 -29.28
CA ALA A 245 -32.40 37.25 -29.00
C ALA A 245 -33.77 36.69 -29.42
N SER A 246 -34.77 36.88 -28.55
CA SER A 246 -36.13 36.42 -28.81
C SER A 246 -36.75 37.16 -29.98
N THR A 247 -37.50 36.44 -30.80
CA THR A 247 -38.36 37.04 -31.83
C THR A 247 -39.80 37.14 -31.33
N PRO A 248 -40.72 37.76 -32.10
CA PRO A 248 -42.15 37.72 -31.77
C PRO A 248 -42.81 36.34 -31.86
N ASP A 249 -42.11 35.31 -32.37
CA ASP A 249 -42.63 33.95 -32.47
C ASP A 249 -42.57 33.22 -31.12
N VAL A 250 -43.35 32.13 -30.98
CA VAL A 250 -43.31 31.30 -29.78
C VAL A 250 -42.05 30.44 -29.81
N GLU A 251 -41.08 30.80 -28.97
CA GLU A 251 -39.77 30.15 -28.87
C GLU A 251 -39.59 29.44 -27.52
N LEU A 252 -38.88 28.31 -27.53
CA LEU A 252 -38.52 27.57 -26.34
C LEU A 252 -37.09 27.89 -25.93
N TYR A 253 -36.88 28.17 -24.64
CA TYR A 253 -35.55 28.34 -24.04
C TYR A 253 -35.35 27.36 -22.89
N SER A 254 -34.14 26.82 -22.73
CA SER A 254 -33.80 25.89 -21.66
C SER A 254 -32.75 26.45 -20.71
N LEU A 255 -32.99 26.25 -19.40
CA LEU A 255 -32.00 26.42 -18.34
C LEU A 255 -31.84 25.07 -17.63
N VAL A 256 -30.65 24.49 -17.70
CA VAL A 256 -30.32 23.21 -17.06
C VAL A 256 -29.36 23.46 -15.90
N LEU A 257 -29.61 22.80 -14.77
CA LEU A 257 -28.82 22.92 -13.55
C LEU A 257 -28.28 21.55 -13.14
N ALA A 258 -26.97 21.44 -12.91
CA ALA A 258 -26.35 20.23 -12.39
C ALA A 258 -25.65 20.51 -11.04
N GLY A 259 -25.92 19.63 -10.07
CA GLY A 259 -25.32 19.67 -8.74
C GLY A 259 -23.84 19.24 -8.71
N ASP A 260 -23.21 19.39 -7.55
CA ASP A 260 -21.80 19.01 -7.34
C ASP A 260 -21.61 17.49 -7.38
N GLY A 261 -20.64 17.03 -8.18
CA GLY A 261 -20.26 15.64 -8.29
C GLY A 261 -18.76 15.49 -8.48
N LYS A 262 -18.16 14.49 -7.81
CA LYS A 262 -16.75 14.09 -8.02
C LYS A 262 -16.49 13.43 -9.39
N GLN A 263 -17.54 13.21 -10.17
CA GLN A 263 -17.54 12.50 -11.44
C GLN A 263 -18.38 13.32 -12.42
N SER A 264 -18.02 13.32 -13.70
CA SER A 264 -18.71 14.09 -14.75
C SER A 264 -20.11 13.55 -15.12
N VAL A 265 -20.71 12.70 -14.29
CA VAL A 265 -22.02 12.06 -14.53
C VAL A 265 -23.13 13.11 -14.64
N PHE A 266 -23.25 14.01 -13.65
CA PHE A 266 -24.29 15.04 -13.66
C PHE A 266 -24.12 16.05 -14.80
N MET A 267 -22.87 16.36 -15.16
CA MET A 267 -22.58 17.21 -16.31
C MET A 267 -23.02 16.56 -17.62
N ARG A 268 -22.67 15.28 -17.84
CA ARG A 268 -23.09 14.53 -19.05
C ARG A 268 -24.61 14.37 -19.14
N GLU A 269 -25.28 14.17 -18.01
CA GLU A 269 -26.75 14.12 -17.96
C GLU A 269 -27.38 15.47 -18.29
N ALA A 270 -26.82 16.58 -17.78
CA ALA A 270 -27.27 17.92 -18.12
C ALA A 270 -27.10 18.23 -19.62
N GLU A 271 -25.95 17.87 -20.20
CA GLU A 271 -25.71 17.97 -21.64
C GLU A 271 -26.68 17.11 -22.46
N TYR A 272 -26.96 15.87 -22.02
CA TYR A 272 -27.93 14.99 -22.66
C TYR A 272 -29.33 15.61 -22.68
N VAL A 273 -29.80 16.12 -21.54
CA VAL A 273 -31.10 16.80 -21.44
C VAL A 273 -31.13 18.03 -22.36
N ASN A 274 -30.06 18.83 -22.36
CA ASN A 274 -29.99 20.03 -23.18
C ASN A 274 -30.02 19.70 -24.68
N ASN A 275 -29.28 18.69 -25.12
CA ASN A 275 -29.29 18.20 -26.50
C ASN A 275 -30.67 17.64 -26.88
N MET A 276 -31.34 16.92 -25.99
CA MET A 276 -32.71 16.45 -26.21
C MET A 276 -33.68 17.62 -26.39
N LEU A 277 -33.57 18.70 -25.59
CA LEU A 277 -34.42 19.88 -25.70
C LEU A 277 -34.20 20.63 -27.02
N ALA A 278 -32.95 20.78 -27.45
CA ALA A 278 -32.63 21.35 -28.77
C ALA A 278 -33.21 20.49 -29.90
N THR A 279 -32.88 19.20 -29.92
CA THR A 279 -33.18 18.32 -31.08
C THR A 279 -34.65 17.94 -31.20
N ARG A 280 -35.35 17.72 -30.07
CA ARG A 280 -36.73 17.22 -30.07
C ARG A 280 -37.77 18.34 -30.01
N PHE A 281 -37.42 19.47 -29.41
CA PHE A 281 -38.36 20.56 -29.17
C PHE A 281 -37.94 21.88 -29.81
N GLY A 282 -36.80 21.92 -30.52
CA GLY A 282 -36.36 23.10 -31.24
C GLY A 282 -36.01 24.27 -30.33
N SER A 283 -35.40 24.00 -29.16
CA SER A 283 -34.98 25.06 -28.23
C SER A 283 -34.12 26.11 -28.94
N HIS A 284 -34.56 27.35 -28.92
CA HIS A 284 -33.94 28.50 -29.59
C HIS A 284 -32.69 29.00 -28.87
N GLY A 285 -32.66 28.88 -27.54
CA GLY A 285 -31.49 29.20 -26.73
C GLY A 285 -31.37 28.31 -25.50
N GLN A 286 -30.15 28.16 -24.99
CA GLN A 286 -29.81 27.21 -23.93
C GLN A 286 -28.77 27.78 -22.97
N ILE A 287 -28.98 27.56 -21.67
CA ILE A 287 -28.02 27.87 -20.61
C ILE A 287 -27.82 26.62 -19.77
N ASN A 288 -26.57 26.27 -19.49
CA ASN A 288 -26.22 25.16 -18.60
C ASN A 288 -25.39 25.71 -17.43
N LEU A 289 -25.84 25.47 -16.20
CA LEU A 289 -25.11 25.82 -14.98
C LEU A 289 -24.70 24.54 -14.27
N VAL A 290 -23.39 24.29 -14.13
CA VAL A 290 -22.86 23.02 -13.61
C VAL A 290 -21.87 23.27 -12.48
N ASN A 291 -22.09 22.64 -11.34
CA ASN A 291 -21.11 22.62 -10.26
C ASN A 291 -20.17 21.42 -10.47
N HIS A 292 -18.98 21.64 -11.04
CA HIS A 292 -17.99 20.58 -11.23
C HIS A 292 -16.57 21.13 -11.05
N ARG A 293 -15.77 20.45 -10.21
CA ARG A 293 -14.46 20.95 -9.77
C ARG A 293 -13.46 21.17 -10.91
N ASP A 294 -13.53 20.34 -11.94
CA ASP A 294 -12.65 20.43 -13.10
C ASP A 294 -13.16 21.44 -14.16
N HIS A 295 -14.40 21.92 -14.02
CA HIS A 295 -15.03 22.86 -14.96
C HIS A 295 -15.39 24.22 -14.32
N LEU A 296 -14.71 24.57 -13.22
CA LEU A 296 -14.91 25.84 -12.52
C LEU A 296 -14.44 27.06 -13.34
N LEU A 297 -13.55 26.84 -14.31
CA LEU A 297 -12.90 27.89 -15.10
C LEU A 297 -13.56 28.13 -16.46
N ASP A 298 -14.34 27.18 -16.96
CA ASP A 298 -14.89 27.18 -18.32
C ASP A 298 -16.43 27.05 -18.34
N GLN A 299 -17.09 26.67 -17.24
CA GLN A 299 -18.54 26.66 -17.14
C GLN A 299 -19.07 27.54 -15.99
N PRO A 300 -20.19 28.25 -16.21
CA PRO A 300 -20.87 28.93 -15.12
C PRO A 300 -21.50 27.90 -14.19
N MET A 301 -21.40 28.16 -12.90
CA MET A 301 -21.87 27.28 -11.84
C MET A 301 -23.33 27.54 -11.47
N ALA A 302 -24.01 26.51 -10.97
CA ALA A 302 -25.33 26.62 -10.35
C ALA A 302 -25.22 27.14 -8.91
N THR A 303 -24.70 28.36 -8.74
CA THR A 303 -24.67 29.06 -7.45
C THR A 303 -25.95 29.88 -7.23
N ARG A 304 -26.27 30.19 -5.97
CA ARG A 304 -27.40 31.09 -5.64
C ARG A 304 -27.27 32.46 -6.33
N GLU A 305 -26.05 32.98 -6.44
CA GLU A 305 -25.76 34.26 -7.08
C GLU A 305 -25.99 34.19 -8.59
N ASN A 306 -25.48 33.14 -9.26
CA ASN A 306 -25.68 32.96 -10.70
C ASN A 306 -27.16 32.74 -11.04
N LEU A 307 -27.89 31.99 -10.21
CA LEU A 307 -29.32 31.79 -10.37
C LEU A 307 -30.12 33.10 -10.24
N HIS A 308 -29.74 33.97 -9.30
CA HIS A 308 -30.39 35.28 -9.17
C HIS A 308 -30.09 36.19 -10.37
N ARG A 309 -28.93 36.06 -11.00
CA ARG A 309 -28.53 36.86 -12.16
C ARG A 309 -29.05 36.32 -13.49
N ALA A 310 -29.36 35.02 -13.56
CA ALA A 310 -29.86 34.34 -14.74
C ALA A 310 -31.40 34.31 -14.83
N ALA A 311 -32.10 34.65 -13.74
CA ALA A 311 -33.57 34.77 -13.69
C ALA A 311 -34.03 36.18 -14.11
#